data_AF-A0A132B9K8-F1
#
_entry.id   AF-A0A132B9K8-F1
#
_cell.length_a   1.000
_cell.length_b   1.000
_cell.length_c   1.000
_cell.angle_alpha   90.00
_cell.angle_beta   90.00
_cell.angle_gamma   90.00
#
_symmetry.space_group_name_H-M   'P 1'
#
loop_
_entity.id
_entity.type
_entity.pdbx_description
1 polymer ?
#
loop_
_entity_poly.entity_id
_entity_poly.type
_entity_poly.pdbx_seq_one_letter_code
_entity_poly.pdbx_strand_id
1 'polypeptide(L)'
;MKAILAFAKLALVGFDLQRLIIMTDCRYLIEGVTTEFWQRAGTDHGEAPRYPLDNVLEWQELYRRIQSMEVRNIAEPHGACIYHWKFIAPTSPEAQDLVRRIGLKFPVADEPAGVFHPIRRLVTTGKDTVENFVLLFGPTWDGAYDVRKQWEEVRTTILLDPRSRAQMLGRPYEIEDLLWNPRPPTAHEEERLREATTLATDEALRTLEQMLTPELILSQPTNSSIP
;
A
#
# COMPACT_ATOMS: atom_id res chain seq x y z
N MET A 1 -1.42 3.96 29.79
CA MET A 1 -1.54 5.40 29.45
C MET A 1 -0.20 6.13 29.47
N LYS A 2 0.57 6.15 30.57
CA LYS A 2 1.92 6.77 30.59
C LYS A 2 2.86 6.23 29.50
N ALA A 3 2.84 4.93 29.21
CA ALA A 3 3.63 4.31 28.13
C ALA A 3 3.18 4.74 26.71
N ILE A 4 1.88 4.94 26.52
CA ILE A 4 1.28 5.37 25.23
C ILE A 4 1.59 6.85 24.96
N LEU A 5 1.45 7.69 25.98
CA LEU A 5 1.86 9.10 25.92
C LEU A 5 3.39 9.26 25.79
N ALA A 6 4.17 8.34 26.37
CA ALA A 6 5.62 8.27 26.16
C ALA A 6 5.97 7.88 24.71
N PHE A 7 5.22 6.95 24.11
CA PHE A 7 5.37 6.57 22.70
C PHE A 7 5.03 7.73 21.75
N ALA A 8 3.93 8.45 22.03
CA ALA A 8 3.58 9.67 21.31
C ALA A 8 4.65 10.77 21.48
N LYS A 9 5.21 10.92 22.69
CA LYS A 9 6.33 11.84 22.96
C LYS A 9 7.62 11.41 22.24
N LEU A 10 7.92 10.12 22.13
CA LEU A 10 9.10 9.59 21.44
C LEU A 10 9.01 9.77 19.92
N ALA A 11 7.83 9.56 19.34
CA ALA A 11 7.57 9.85 17.92
C ALA A 11 7.73 11.35 17.57
N LEU A 12 7.60 12.23 18.56
CA LEU A 12 7.69 13.70 18.41
C LEU A 12 9.11 14.28 18.58
N VAL A 13 10.13 13.49 18.98
CA VAL A 13 11.44 14.03 19.41
C VAL A 13 12.58 13.78 18.41
N GLY A 14 12.36 13.15 17.25
CA GLY A 14 13.49 12.77 16.40
C GLY A 14 13.30 12.67 14.89
N PHE A 15 12.18 13.13 14.32
CA PHE A 15 11.96 13.06 12.88
C PHE A 15 11.64 14.44 12.29
N ASP A 16 12.17 14.68 11.10
CA ASP A 16 11.94 15.88 10.28
C ASP A 16 10.43 16.23 10.26
N LEU A 17 10.11 17.37 10.87
CA LEU A 17 8.78 17.73 11.39
C LEU A 17 7.78 18.21 10.32
N GLN A 18 8.04 17.96 9.04
CA GLN A 18 7.10 18.35 7.99
C GLN A 18 5.97 17.33 7.76
N ARG A 19 6.11 16.08 8.24
CA ARG A 19 5.11 15.01 8.05
C ARG A 19 5.12 14.03 9.22
N LEU A 20 4.12 14.10 10.11
CA LEU A 20 3.92 13.12 11.17
C LEU A 20 2.69 12.25 10.86
N ILE A 21 2.92 10.99 10.51
CA ILE A 21 1.85 9.98 10.42
C ILE A 21 1.78 9.25 11.76
N ILE A 22 0.69 9.45 12.49
CA ILE A 22 0.43 8.73 13.74
C ILE A 22 -0.36 7.46 13.40
N MET A 23 0.34 6.33 13.28
CA MET A 23 -0.31 5.02 13.20
C MET A 23 -0.55 4.51 14.61
N THR A 24 -1.82 4.30 14.97
CA THR A 24 -2.19 3.69 16.25
C THR A 24 -3.35 2.72 16.04
N ASP A 25 -3.28 1.57 16.71
CA ASP A 25 -4.37 0.60 16.87
C ASP A 25 -5.27 0.92 18.08
N CYS A 26 -4.91 1.95 18.85
CA CYS A 26 -5.63 2.36 20.03
C CYS A 26 -6.85 3.20 19.63
N ARG A 27 -8.02 2.55 19.59
CA ARG A 27 -9.31 3.22 19.34
C ARG A 27 -9.53 4.45 20.21
N TYR A 28 -9.13 4.40 21.49
CA TYR A 28 -9.22 5.53 22.41
C TYR A 28 -8.36 6.72 21.98
N LEU A 29 -7.17 6.49 21.41
CA LEU A 29 -6.36 7.56 20.84
C LEU A 29 -7.05 8.14 19.61
N ILE A 30 -7.50 7.29 18.67
CA ILE A 30 -8.17 7.72 17.43
C ILE A 30 -9.38 8.60 17.77
N GLU A 31 -10.31 8.08 18.56
CA GLU A 31 -11.50 8.83 19.00
C GLU A 31 -11.08 10.09 19.79
N GLY A 32 -10.06 9.97 20.64
CA GLY A 32 -9.44 11.06 21.41
C GLY A 32 -9.04 12.29 20.61
N VAL A 33 -8.35 12.08 19.48
CA VAL A 33 -7.87 13.18 18.63
C VAL A 33 -8.85 13.57 17.53
N THR A 34 -9.76 12.68 17.12
CA THR A 34 -10.66 12.93 15.98
C THR A 34 -12.04 13.46 16.37
N THR A 35 -12.51 13.25 17.60
CA THR A 35 -13.83 13.72 18.01
C THR A 35 -13.77 15.09 18.69
N GLU A 36 -14.68 16.00 18.30
CA GLU A 36 -14.93 17.27 19.00
C GLU A 36 -15.42 17.07 20.45
N PHE A 37 -15.71 15.82 20.82
CA PHE A 37 -16.19 15.41 22.15
C PHE A 37 -15.36 16.04 23.28
N TRP A 38 -14.03 16.06 23.17
CA TRP A 38 -13.15 16.62 24.20
C TRP A 38 -13.08 18.15 24.22
N GLN A 39 -13.33 18.81 23.09
CA GLN A 39 -13.46 20.27 23.04
C GLN A 39 -14.77 20.74 23.69
N ARG A 40 -15.84 19.94 23.56
CA ARG A 40 -17.17 20.24 24.14
C ARG A 40 -17.29 19.85 25.61
N ALA A 41 -16.63 18.76 26.04
CA ALA A 41 -16.64 18.31 27.42
C ALA A 41 -15.98 19.31 28.41
N GLY A 42 -15.17 20.25 27.90
CA GLY A 42 -14.61 21.34 28.69
C GLY A 42 -15.39 22.65 28.65
N THR A 43 -16.46 22.77 27.84
CA THR A 43 -17.04 24.09 27.55
C THR A 43 -18.49 24.33 27.98
N ASP A 44 -19.46 23.40 27.93
CA ASP A 44 -20.83 23.83 28.32
C ASP A 44 -21.96 22.78 28.52
N HIS A 45 -21.66 21.53 28.88
CA HIS A 45 -22.72 20.59 29.25
C HIS A 45 -22.55 20.12 30.69
N GLY A 46 -23.48 20.56 31.55
CA GLY A 46 -23.51 20.43 33.01
C GLY A 46 -23.54 19.02 33.59
N GLU A 47 -23.07 18.01 32.86
CA GLU A 47 -22.64 16.74 33.43
C GLU A 47 -21.12 16.66 33.28
N ALA A 48 -20.41 17.12 34.32
CA ALA A 48 -18.99 16.80 34.45
C ALA A 48 -18.83 15.28 34.28
N PRO A 49 -17.84 14.80 33.50
CA PRO A 49 -17.61 13.37 33.37
C PRO A 49 -17.52 12.76 34.76
N ARG A 50 -18.23 11.63 34.98
CA ARG A 50 -18.32 10.96 36.30
C ARG A 50 -16.95 10.62 36.91
N TYR A 51 -15.89 10.66 36.10
CA TYR A 51 -14.51 10.51 36.52
C TYR A 51 -13.66 11.61 35.90
N PRO A 52 -12.73 12.21 36.66
CA PRO A 52 -11.74 13.13 36.10
C PRO A 52 -10.96 12.39 35.02
N LEU A 53 -10.75 13.07 33.89
CA LEU A 53 -9.86 12.60 32.86
C LEU A 53 -8.44 12.52 33.43
N ASP A 54 -7.84 11.36 33.36
CA ASP A 54 -6.42 11.24 33.63
C ASP A 54 -5.63 11.88 32.48
N ASN A 55 -4.61 12.67 32.82
CA ASN A 55 -3.68 13.31 31.88
C ASN A 55 -4.30 14.39 30.96
N VAL A 56 -5.25 15.18 31.47
CA VAL A 56 -5.89 16.30 30.73
C VAL A 56 -4.86 17.25 30.12
N LEU A 57 -3.82 17.60 30.88
CA LEU A 57 -2.79 18.54 30.42
C LEU A 57 -2.00 17.95 29.24
N GLU A 58 -1.69 16.66 29.28
CA GLU A 58 -1.02 15.96 28.18
C GLU A 58 -1.90 15.89 26.93
N TRP A 59 -3.21 15.67 27.10
CA TRP A 59 -4.17 15.71 26.00
C TRP A 59 -4.30 17.10 25.40
N GLN A 60 -4.40 18.16 26.21
CA GLN A 60 -4.45 19.54 25.76
C GLN A 60 -3.18 19.94 25.00
N GLU A 61 -2.01 19.55 25.50
CA GLU A 61 -0.73 19.82 24.83
C GLU A 61 -0.59 19.04 23.52
N LEU A 62 -1.02 17.77 23.48
CA LEU A 62 -1.07 16.99 22.23
C LEU A 62 -2.00 17.65 21.21
N TYR A 63 -3.19 18.10 21.65
CA TYR A 63 -4.17 18.75 20.79
C TYR A 63 -3.64 20.07 20.23
N ARG A 64 -3.03 20.91 21.09
CA ARG A 64 -2.38 22.17 20.70
C ARG A 64 -1.27 21.93 19.69
N ARG A 65 -0.45 20.88 19.88
CA ARG A 65 0.61 20.51 18.94
C ARG A 65 0.04 20.06 17.60
N ILE A 66 -0.97 19.21 17.60
CA ILE A 66 -1.65 18.75 16.38
C ILE A 66 -2.29 19.92 15.65
N GLN A 67 -2.97 20.85 16.35
CA GLN A 67 -3.55 22.05 15.74
C GLN A 67 -2.49 23.03 15.20
N SER A 68 -1.31 23.09 15.83
CA SER A 68 -0.21 23.96 15.40
C SER A 68 0.63 23.37 14.26
N MET A 69 0.58 22.05 14.09
CA MET A 69 1.04 21.42 12.87
C MET A 69 0.08 21.89 11.78
N GLU A 70 0.62 22.33 10.64
CA GLU A 70 -0.19 22.51 9.44
C GLU A 70 -0.71 21.10 9.10
N VAL A 71 -1.83 20.69 9.72
CA VAL A 71 -2.59 19.50 9.34
C VAL A 71 -3.15 19.86 7.99
N ARG A 72 -2.29 19.81 6.98
CA ARG A 72 -2.74 19.46 5.65
C ARG A 72 -3.49 18.18 5.92
N ASN A 73 -4.79 18.23 5.65
CA ASN A 73 -5.68 17.12 5.73
C ASN A 73 -5.25 16.16 4.61
N ILE A 74 -4.06 15.58 4.75
CA ILE A 74 -3.57 14.48 3.95
C ILE A 74 -4.27 13.29 4.61
N ALA A 75 -5.57 13.16 4.32
CA ALA A 75 -6.01 11.85 3.91
C ALA A 75 -5.11 11.54 2.70
N GLU A 76 -3.92 10.99 2.96
CA GLU A 76 -3.01 10.57 1.91
C GLU A 76 -3.88 9.78 0.95
N PRO A 77 -3.94 10.15 -0.34
CA PRO A 77 -4.91 9.54 -1.23
C PRO A 77 -4.82 8.00 -1.21
N HIS A 78 -3.64 7.45 -0.90
CA HIS A 78 -3.45 6.04 -0.58
C HIS A 78 -4.25 5.53 0.64
N GLY A 79 -4.15 6.20 1.79
CA GLY A 79 -4.93 5.88 2.98
C GLY A 79 -6.44 6.00 2.76
N ALA A 80 -6.88 6.99 1.98
CA ALA A 80 -8.27 7.11 1.56
C ALA A 80 -8.73 5.89 0.72
N CYS A 81 -7.88 5.38 -0.17
CA CYS A 81 -8.18 4.18 -0.96
C CYS A 81 -8.29 2.93 -0.09
N ILE A 82 -7.38 2.75 0.88
CA ILE A 82 -7.44 1.63 1.83
C ILE A 82 -8.73 1.72 2.66
N TYR A 83 -9.06 2.91 3.16
CA TYR A 83 -10.29 3.12 3.92
C TYR A 83 -11.53 2.80 3.09
N HIS A 84 -11.59 3.28 1.84
CA HIS A 84 -12.70 2.99 0.93
C HIS A 84 -12.84 1.50 0.67
N TRP A 85 -11.73 0.81 0.34
CA TRP A 85 -11.69 -0.64 0.13
C TRP A 85 -12.18 -1.43 1.34
N LYS A 86 -11.80 -1.01 2.55
CA LYS A 86 -12.09 -1.73 3.78
C LYS A 86 -13.49 -1.45 4.34
N PHE A 87 -14.00 -0.23 4.21
CA PHE A 87 -15.20 0.20 4.93
C PHE A 87 -16.35 0.66 4.03
N ILE A 88 -16.06 1.25 2.88
CA ILE A 88 -17.10 1.83 2.00
C ILE A 88 -17.52 0.81 0.94
N ALA A 89 -16.56 0.27 0.17
CA ALA A 89 -16.83 -0.70 -0.89
C ALA A 89 -17.66 -1.91 -0.43
N PRO A 90 -17.44 -2.51 0.77
CA PRO A 90 -18.28 -3.62 1.24
C PRO A 90 -19.76 -3.27 1.42
N THR A 91 -20.13 -2.00 1.50
CA THR A 91 -21.53 -1.56 1.64
C THR A 91 -22.26 -1.42 0.32
N SER A 92 -21.55 -1.38 -0.82
CA SER A 92 -22.15 -1.28 -2.15
C SER A 92 -22.48 -2.67 -2.72
N PRO A 93 -23.74 -2.94 -3.11
CA PRO A 93 -24.11 -4.20 -3.77
C PRO A 93 -23.32 -4.45 -5.06
N GLU A 94 -23.01 -3.41 -5.83
CA GLU A 94 -22.24 -3.48 -7.07
C GLU A 94 -20.80 -3.90 -6.80
N ALA A 95 -20.18 -3.33 -5.76
CA ALA A 95 -18.83 -3.68 -5.34
C ALA A 95 -18.77 -5.13 -4.82
N GLN A 96 -19.77 -5.56 -4.03
CA GLN A 96 -19.91 -6.95 -3.59
C GLN A 96 -20.02 -7.93 -4.77
N ASP A 97 -20.82 -7.59 -5.78
CA ASP A 97 -20.98 -8.42 -6.96
C ASP A 97 -19.70 -8.47 -7.80
N LEU A 98 -19.00 -7.35 -7.98
CA LEU A 98 -17.71 -7.31 -8.64
C LEU A 98 -16.69 -8.20 -7.91
N VAL A 99 -16.53 -8.03 -6.59
CA VAL A 99 -15.61 -8.80 -5.74
C VAL A 99 -15.89 -10.30 -5.84
N ARG A 100 -17.18 -10.70 -5.84
CA ARG A 100 -17.57 -12.11 -6.03
C ARG A 100 -17.19 -12.63 -7.41
N ARG A 101 -17.46 -11.87 -8.49
CA ARG A 101 -17.15 -12.26 -9.88
C ARG A 101 -15.65 -12.42 -10.12
N ILE A 102 -14.83 -11.57 -9.52
CA ILE A 102 -13.37 -11.68 -9.61
C ILE A 102 -12.78 -12.63 -8.56
N GLY A 103 -13.59 -13.33 -7.77
CA GLY A 103 -13.12 -14.31 -6.79
C GLY A 103 -12.32 -13.72 -5.63
N LEU A 104 -12.62 -12.47 -5.24
CA LEU A 104 -12.07 -11.84 -4.04
C LEU A 104 -13.00 -12.00 -2.83
N LYS A 105 -12.48 -11.65 -1.66
CA LYS A 105 -13.24 -11.38 -0.44
C LYS A 105 -12.83 -10.02 0.10
N PHE A 106 -13.77 -9.28 0.65
CA PHE A 106 -13.44 -8.06 1.40
C PHE A 106 -12.68 -8.42 2.68
N PRO A 107 -11.79 -7.53 3.16
CA PRO A 107 -11.08 -7.72 4.40
C PRO A 107 -12.04 -7.75 5.60
N VAL A 108 -11.70 -8.51 6.64
CA VAL A 108 -12.41 -8.44 7.92
C VAL A 108 -12.02 -7.15 8.66
N ALA A 109 -12.93 -6.60 9.47
CA ALA A 109 -12.75 -5.28 10.11
C ALA A 109 -11.44 -5.13 10.91
N ASP A 110 -10.94 -6.22 11.50
CA ASP A 110 -9.73 -6.20 12.34
C ASP A 110 -8.46 -6.63 11.59
N GLU A 111 -8.56 -7.02 10.32
CA GLU A 111 -7.41 -7.44 9.53
C GLU A 111 -6.70 -6.26 8.87
N PRO A 112 -5.35 -6.27 8.81
CA PRO A 112 -4.62 -5.31 7.99
C PRO A 112 -5.00 -5.50 6.52
N ALA A 113 -5.48 -4.42 5.89
CA ALA A 113 -5.92 -4.44 4.49
C ALA A 113 -4.95 -3.62 3.63
N GLY A 114 -4.41 -4.26 2.60
CA GLY A 114 -3.68 -3.59 1.52
C GLY A 114 -4.49 -3.57 0.23
N VAL A 115 -4.11 -2.70 -0.70
CA VAL A 115 -4.76 -2.56 -2.02
C VAL A 115 -4.08 -3.39 -3.12
N PHE A 116 -2.87 -3.91 -2.89
CA PHE A 116 -2.12 -4.67 -3.91
C PHE A 116 -2.89 -5.91 -4.39
N HIS A 117 -3.43 -6.71 -3.48
CA HIS A 117 -4.14 -7.94 -3.81
C HIS A 117 -5.41 -7.69 -4.66
N PRO A 118 -6.33 -6.76 -4.28
CA PRO A 118 -7.47 -6.46 -5.14
C PRO A 118 -7.08 -5.83 -6.48
N ILE A 119 -6.06 -4.97 -6.54
CA ILE A 119 -5.52 -4.44 -7.80
C ILE A 119 -5.07 -5.57 -8.72
N ARG A 120 -4.26 -6.49 -8.19
CA ARG A 120 -3.78 -7.66 -8.95
C ARG A 120 -4.94 -8.48 -9.48
N ARG A 121 -5.97 -8.70 -8.68
CA ARG A 121 -7.11 -9.48 -9.14
C ARG A 121 -7.90 -8.78 -10.24
N LEU A 122 -8.11 -7.47 -10.16
CA LEU A 122 -8.71 -6.71 -11.26
C LEU A 122 -7.90 -6.87 -12.56
N VAL A 123 -6.57 -6.75 -12.48
CA VAL A 123 -5.71 -6.85 -13.66
C VAL A 123 -5.73 -8.27 -14.26
N THR A 124 -5.56 -9.31 -13.43
CA THR A 124 -5.55 -10.71 -13.90
C THR A 124 -6.88 -11.13 -14.54
N THR A 125 -7.99 -10.53 -14.12
CA THR A 125 -9.34 -10.83 -14.65
C THR A 125 -9.76 -9.88 -15.78
N GLY A 126 -8.91 -8.92 -16.14
CA GLY A 126 -9.20 -7.90 -17.15
C GLY A 126 -10.33 -6.95 -16.76
N LYS A 127 -10.56 -6.78 -15.45
CA LYS A 127 -11.56 -5.87 -14.86
C LYS A 127 -10.94 -4.59 -14.30
N ASP A 128 -9.70 -4.29 -14.62
CA ASP A 128 -8.96 -3.09 -14.23
C ASP A 128 -9.42 -1.85 -15.03
N THR A 129 -10.72 -1.53 -14.97
CA THR A 129 -11.31 -0.31 -15.58
C THR A 129 -11.44 0.81 -14.56
N VAL A 130 -11.50 2.07 -15.02
CA VAL A 130 -11.63 3.25 -14.16
C VAL A 130 -12.84 3.13 -13.23
N GLU A 131 -13.97 2.67 -13.75
CA GLU A 131 -15.23 2.51 -13.00
C GLU A 131 -15.06 1.50 -11.86
N ASN A 132 -14.40 0.38 -12.12
CA ASN A 132 -14.13 -0.65 -11.10
C ASN A 132 -13.11 -0.16 -10.06
N PHE A 133 -12.12 0.64 -10.45
CA PHE A 133 -11.22 1.29 -9.51
C PHE A 133 -11.94 2.29 -8.61
N VAL A 134 -12.80 3.14 -9.17
CA VAL A 134 -13.63 4.07 -8.38
C VAL A 134 -14.54 3.29 -7.42
N LEU A 135 -15.12 2.18 -7.89
CA LEU A 135 -16.00 1.35 -7.08
C LEU A 135 -15.27 0.73 -5.86
N LEU A 136 -14.06 0.20 -6.05
CA LEU A 136 -13.33 -0.50 -4.99
C LEU A 136 -12.40 0.38 -4.14
N PHE A 137 -11.89 1.49 -4.68
CA PHE A 137 -10.88 2.33 -4.04
C PHE A 137 -11.32 3.80 -3.89
N GLY A 138 -12.49 4.15 -4.38
CA GLY A 138 -13.05 5.50 -4.27
C GLY A 138 -12.60 6.43 -5.39
N PRO A 139 -13.22 7.62 -5.51
CA PRO A 139 -13.01 8.53 -6.64
C PRO A 139 -11.61 9.15 -6.68
N THR A 140 -10.87 9.14 -5.56
CA THR A 140 -9.53 9.74 -5.44
C THR A 140 -8.40 8.77 -5.76
N TRP A 141 -8.70 7.59 -6.31
CA TRP A 141 -7.71 6.55 -6.56
C TRP A 141 -6.63 6.98 -7.55
N ASP A 142 -6.97 7.84 -8.52
CA ASP A 142 -6.04 8.27 -9.58
C ASP A 142 -4.93 9.21 -9.05
N GLY A 143 -5.28 10.02 -8.03
CA GLY A 143 -4.37 10.89 -7.30
C GLY A 143 -3.56 10.17 -6.22
N ALA A 144 -3.89 8.90 -5.94
CA ALA A 144 -3.11 8.04 -5.07
C ALA A 144 -1.94 7.43 -5.82
N TYR A 145 -0.83 8.17 -5.86
CA TYR A 145 0.41 7.79 -6.55
C TYR A 145 0.80 6.33 -6.29
N ASP A 146 0.78 5.86 -5.04
CA ASP A 146 1.14 4.48 -4.71
C ASP A 146 0.15 3.44 -5.25
N VAL A 147 -1.15 3.75 -5.27
CA VAL A 147 -2.19 2.86 -5.83
C VAL A 147 -1.99 2.74 -7.35
N ARG A 148 -1.80 3.88 -8.01
CA ARG A 148 -1.56 3.94 -9.45
C ARG A 148 -0.27 3.23 -9.83
N LYS A 149 0.81 3.46 -9.09
CA LYS A 149 2.10 2.79 -9.30
C LYS A 149 1.97 1.28 -9.15
N GLN A 150 1.29 0.80 -8.10
CA GLN A 150 1.03 -0.64 -7.92
C GLN A 150 0.21 -1.23 -9.07
N TRP A 151 -0.82 -0.52 -9.56
CA TRP A 151 -1.57 -0.95 -10.73
C TRP A 151 -0.67 -1.04 -11.97
N GLU A 152 0.13 -0.01 -12.26
CA GLU A 152 1.03 0.01 -13.42
C GLU A 152 2.09 -1.09 -13.37
N GLU A 153 2.68 -1.33 -12.19
CA GLU A 153 3.65 -2.41 -11.95
C GLU A 153 3.01 -3.77 -12.18
N VAL A 154 1.88 -4.05 -11.52
CA VAL A 154 1.17 -5.32 -11.66
C VAL A 154 0.70 -5.56 -13.09
N ARG A 155 0.24 -4.51 -13.77
CA ARG A 155 -0.17 -4.56 -15.17
C ARG A 155 0.99 -4.89 -16.09
N THR A 156 2.14 -4.25 -15.89
CA THR A 156 3.35 -4.53 -16.66
C THR A 156 3.83 -5.97 -16.43
N THR A 157 3.89 -6.42 -15.18
CA THR A 157 4.29 -7.81 -14.85
C THR A 157 3.38 -8.84 -15.50
N ILE A 158 2.06 -8.68 -15.42
CA ILE A 158 1.08 -9.63 -15.98
C ILE A 158 1.16 -9.69 -17.51
N LEU A 159 1.47 -8.55 -18.16
CA LEU A 159 1.57 -8.48 -19.61
C LEU A 159 2.92 -8.99 -20.14
N LEU A 160 4.02 -8.77 -19.43
CA LEU A 160 5.36 -9.24 -19.84
C LEU A 160 5.50 -10.75 -19.78
N ASP A 161 4.93 -11.39 -18.76
CA ASP A 161 5.05 -12.83 -18.60
C ASP A 161 3.69 -13.48 -18.28
N PRO A 162 2.94 -13.91 -19.31
CA PRO A 162 1.74 -14.71 -19.10
C PRO A 162 2.02 -16.06 -18.43
N ARG A 163 3.27 -16.57 -18.46
CA ARG A 163 3.69 -17.82 -17.82
C ARG A 163 4.09 -17.63 -16.35
N SER A 164 4.28 -16.38 -15.90
CA SER A 164 4.44 -16.02 -14.47
C SER A 164 3.28 -16.53 -13.60
N ARG A 165 2.14 -16.87 -14.25
CA ARG A 165 1.04 -17.69 -13.74
C ARG A 165 1.51 -18.81 -12.80
N ALA A 166 2.55 -19.57 -13.18
CA ALA A 166 3.01 -20.70 -12.39
C ALA A 166 3.99 -20.32 -11.26
N GLN A 167 4.84 -19.30 -11.46
CA GLN A 167 5.88 -18.93 -10.50
C GLN A 167 5.40 -17.96 -9.42
N MET A 168 4.47 -17.04 -9.74
CA MET A 168 4.00 -16.04 -8.79
C MET A 168 3.05 -16.57 -7.72
N LEU A 169 2.55 -17.80 -7.86
CA LEU A 169 1.52 -18.32 -6.97
C LEU A 169 2.04 -19.24 -5.88
N GLY A 170 3.20 -19.90 -6.05
CA GLY A 170 3.82 -20.75 -5.02
C GLY A 170 2.89 -21.80 -4.36
N ARG A 171 1.67 -21.96 -4.87
CA ARG A 171 0.56 -22.70 -4.32
C ARG A 171 -0.31 -23.19 -5.48
N PRO A 172 -0.77 -24.44 -5.43
CA PRO A 172 -1.74 -24.96 -6.38
C PRO A 172 -3.12 -24.39 -6.00
N TYR A 173 -3.58 -23.34 -6.69
CA TYR A 173 -4.97 -22.92 -6.64
C TYR A 173 -5.62 -23.08 -8.01
N GLU A 174 -6.27 -24.23 -8.20
CA GLU A 174 -7.05 -24.60 -9.39
C GLU A 174 -8.20 -23.62 -9.70
N ILE A 175 -8.61 -22.78 -8.73
CA ILE A 175 -9.69 -21.79 -8.88
C ILE A 175 -9.20 -20.48 -9.52
N GLU A 176 -7.92 -20.12 -9.33
CA GLU A 176 -7.38 -18.87 -9.91
C GLU A 176 -7.16 -18.98 -11.42
N ASP A 177 -6.94 -20.21 -11.88
CA ASP A 177 -6.68 -20.55 -13.27
C ASP A 177 -7.88 -20.35 -14.21
N LEU A 178 -9.10 -20.42 -13.68
CA LEU A 178 -10.33 -20.23 -14.47
C LEU A 178 -10.65 -18.75 -14.77
N LEU A 179 -10.04 -17.83 -14.03
CA LEU A 179 -10.35 -16.40 -14.10
C LEU A 179 -9.21 -15.57 -14.70
N TRP A 180 -8.17 -16.22 -15.24
CA TRP A 180 -7.08 -15.54 -15.92
C TRP A 180 -7.53 -15.05 -17.30
N ASN A 181 -7.89 -13.79 -17.38
CA ASN A 181 -8.31 -13.12 -18.62
C ASN A 181 -7.90 -11.64 -18.60
N PRO A 182 -6.60 -11.32 -18.51
CA PRO A 182 -6.16 -9.94 -18.51
C PRO A 182 -6.60 -9.26 -19.82
N ARG A 183 -7.05 -8.00 -19.74
CA ARG A 183 -7.43 -7.25 -20.94
C ARG A 183 -6.21 -7.09 -21.86
N PRO A 184 -6.39 -6.90 -23.18
CA PRO A 184 -5.29 -6.56 -24.09
C PRO A 184 -4.56 -5.29 -23.64
N PRO A 185 -3.25 -5.15 -23.96
CA PRO A 185 -2.51 -3.94 -23.68
C PRO A 185 -3.08 -2.75 -24.47
N THR A 186 -3.03 -1.55 -23.88
CA THR A 186 -3.24 -0.30 -24.63
C THR A 186 -2.01 0.03 -25.47
N ALA A 187 -2.13 0.93 -26.46
CA ALA A 187 -0.98 1.35 -27.28
C ALA A 187 0.20 1.89 -26.43
N HIS A 188 -0.09 2.61 -25.35
CA HIS A 188 0.94 3.07 -24.40
C HIS A 188 1.55 1.92 -23.59
N GLU A 189 0.74 0.93 -23.18
CA GLU A 189 1.26 -0.28 -22.54
C GLU A 189 2.13 -1.08 -23.51
N GLU A 190 1.73 -1.22 -24.77
CA GLU A 190 2.51 -1.91 -25.82
C GLU A 190 3.88 -1.26 -26.05
N GLU A 191 3.96 0.07 -26.03
CA GLU A 191 5.25 0.78 -26.13
C GLU A 191 6.15 0.44 -24.94
N ARG A 192 5.63 0.56 -23.71
CA ARG A 192 6.39 0.21 -22.50
C ARG A 192 6.83 -1.25 -22.48
N LEU A 193 6.00 -2.16 -22.98
CA LEU A 193 6.35 -3.58 -23.09
C LEU A 193 7.47 -3.81 -24.11
N ARG A 194 7.46 -3.08 -25.24
CA ARG A 194 8.55 -3.14 -26.22
C ARG A 194 9.87 -2.63 -25.64
N GLU A 195 9.84 -1.51 -24.93
CA GLU A 195 11.02 -0.96 -24.22
C GLU A 195 11.53 -1.95 -23.16
N ALA A 196 10.66 -2.48 -22.31
CA ALA A 196 11.03 -3.43 -21.25
C ALA A 196 11.60 -4.74 -21.82
N THR A 197 11.02 -5.27 -22.90
CA THR A 197 11.52 -6.48 -23.57
C THR A 197 12.89 -6.25 -24.20
N THR A 198 13.12 -5.06 -24.77
CA THR A 198 14.41 -4.69 -25.37
C THR A 198 15.49 -4.61 -24.28
N LEU A 199 15.21 -3.92 -23.17
CA LEU A 199 16.13 -3.82 -22.04
C LEU A 199 16.45 -5.19 -21.42
N ALA A 200 15.44 -6.04 -21.24
CA ALA A 200 15.63 -7.39 -20.70
C ALA A 200 16.49 -8.27 -21.63
N THR A 201 16.32 -8.11 -22.95
CA THR A 201 17.12 -8.83 -23.94
C THR A 201 18.57 -8.36 -23.91
N ASP A 202 18.80 -7.04 -23.85
CA ASP A 202 20.15 -6.47 -23.76
C ASP A 202 20.87 -6.88 -22.48
N GLU A 203 20.17 -6.91 -21.35
CA GLU A 203 20.72 -7.37 -20.07
C GLU A 203 21.09 -8.86 -20.15
N ALA A 204 20.21 -9.71 -20.67
CA ALA A 204 20.48 -11.14 -20.85
C ALA A 204 21.68 -11.38 -21.77
N LEU A 205 21.82 -10.61 -22.85
CA LEU A 205 22.97 -10.67 -23.74
C LEU A 205 24.27 -10.28 -23.03
N ARG A 206 24.28 -9.21 -22.23
CA ARG A 206 25.45 -8.83 -21.43
C ARG A 206 25.84 -9.89 -20.41
N THR A 207 24.86 -10.51 -19.75
CA THR A 207 25.12 -11.62 -18.82
C THR A 207 25.72 -12.81 -19.55
N LEU A 208 25.19 -13.18 -20.72
CA LEU A 208 25.76 -14.25 -21.53
C LEU A 208 27.17 -13.91 -22.01
N GLU A 209 27.43 -12.67 -22.43
CA GLU A 209 28.76 -12.20 -22.81
C GLU A 209 29.75 -12.30 -21.64
N GLN A 210 29.34 -11.93 -20.41
CA GLN A 210 30.15 -12.09 -19.19
C GLN A 210 30.42 -13.55 -18.84
N MET A 211 29.46 -14.45 -19.06
CA MET A 211 29.65 -15.89 -18.83
C MET A 211 30.52 -16.55 -19.91
N LEU A 212 30.46 -16.04 -21.14
CA LEU A 212 31.23 -16.54 -22.28
C LEU A 212 32.60 -15.89 -22.41
N THR A 213 32.83 -14.72 -21.79
CA THR A 213 34.18 -14.18 -21.67
C THR A 213 34.95 -15.10 -20.74
N PRO A 214 35.92 -15.88 -21.25
CA PRO A 214 36.73 -16.69 -20.39
C PRO A 214 37.61 -15.70 -19.62
N GLU A 215 37.22 -15.34 -18.40
CA GLU A 215 38.18 -14.77 -17.46
C GLU A 215 39.32 -15.78 -17.35
N LEU A 216 40.46 -15.42 -17.96
CA LEU A 216 41.72 -15.23 -17.25
C LEU A 216 42.00 -16.23 -16.11
N ILE A 217 41.81 -17.53 -16.38
CA ILE A 217 42.45 -18.64 -15.64
C ILE A 217 43.99 -18.62 -15.85
N LEU A 218 44.50 -17.74 -16.71
CA LEU A 218 45.92 -17.39 -16.81
C LEU A 218 46.07 -16.04 -16.10
N SER A 219 46.70 -15.88 -14.94
CA SER A 219 47.89 -16.54 -14.42
C SER A 219 48.07 -16.09 -12.96
N GLN A 220 47.84 -16.96 -11.99
CA GLN A 220 48.45 -16.79 -10.67
C GLN A 220 49.95 -17.09 -10.86
N PRO A 221 50.88 -16.13 -10.67
CA PRO A 221 52.30 -16.44 -10.73
C PRO A 221 52.59 -17.45 -9.63
N THR A 222 52.92 -18.68 -10.00
CA THR A 222 53.43 -19.68 -9.07
C THR A 222 54.74 -19.15 -8.51
N ASN A 223 54.68 -18.57 -7.30
CA ASN A 223 55.83 -18.26 -6.47
C ASN A 223 56.51 -19.59 -6.10
N SER A 224 57.35 -20.08 -7.01
CA SER A 224 58.29 -21.16 -6.76
C SER A 224 59.50 -20.55 -6.07
N SER A 225 59.36 -20.26 -4.79
CA SER A 225 60.52 -20.11 -3.90
C SER A 225 61.03 -21.51 -3.60
N ILE A 226 62.03 -21.95 -4.36
CA ILE A 226 62.84 -23.12 -4.01
C ILE A 226 63.97 -22.64 -3.08
N PRO A 227 64.22 -23.32 -1.94
CA PRO A 227 65.23 -22.94 -0.94
C PRO A 227 66.68 -23.09 -1.42
#